data_AF-A0A8S3KHQ9-F1
#
_entry.id   AF-A0A8S3KHQ9-F1
#
_cell.length_a   1.000
_cell.length_b   1.000
_cell.length_c   1.000
_cell.angle_alpha   90.00
_cell.angle_beta   90.00
_cell.angle_gamma   90.00
#
_symmetry.space_group_name_H-M   'P 1'
#
loop_
_entity.id
_entity.type
_entity.pdbx_description
1 polymer ?
#
loop_
_entity_poly.entity_id
_entity_poly.type
_entity_poly.pdbx_seq_one_letter_code
_entity_poly.pdbx_strand_id
1 'polypeptide(L)'
;NEAEQLIRKLPRPIAETAKLIEENIQLAQEYKKKILINPEIASEGIPQNDAFVVKLKHPRTVCVGERCCRIIDSGDEKKVEYLHICHGECYLSGVVQETLYDPKLEECTAMNPEDGKIMEINKILQIVF
;
A
#
# COMPACT_ATOMS: atom_id res chain seq x y z
N ASN A 1 31.49 -25.53 24.59
CA ASN A 1 30.24 -26.31 24.70
C ASN A 1 29.02 -25.38 24.61
N GLU A 2 28.91 -24.59 23.53
CA GLU A 2 27.92 -23.51 23.40
C GLU A 2 26.52 -24.02 23.04
N ALA A 3 26.44 -25.06 22.20
CA ALA A 3 25.19 -25.73 21.86
C ALA A 3 24.47 -26.29 23.10
N GLU A 4 25.22 -26.86 24.05
CA GLU A 4 24.66 -27.38 25.30
C GLU A 4 24.10 -26.23 26.19
N GLN A 5 24.77 -25.08 26.21
CA GLN A 5 24.28 -23.91 26.94
C GLN A 5 23.01 -23.33 26.31
N LEU A 6 22.88 -23.35 24.98
CA LEU A 6 21.66 -22.94 24.28
C LEU A 6 20.51 -23.87 24.60
N ILE A 7 20.72 -25.19 24.51
CA ILE A 7 19.69 -26.20 24.82
C ILE A 7 19.15 -26.03 26.24
N ARG A 8 20.02 -25.76 27.23
CA ARG A 8 19.60 -25.52 28.62
C ARG A 8 18.76 -24.25 28.80
N LYS A 9 18.85 -23.27 27.89
CA LYS A 9 18.10 -22.01 27.95
C LYS A 9 16.76 -22.06 27.23
N LEU A 10 16.52 -23.03 26.34
CA LEU A 10 15.29 -23.18 25.56
C LEU A 10 14.01 -23.52 26.37
N PRO A 11 14.05 -24.28 27.48
CA PRO A 11 12.82 -24.68 28.18
C PRO A 11 11.98 -23.50 28.65
N ARG A 12 12.62 -22.41 29.11
CA ARG A 12 11.94 -21.21 29.58
C ARG A 12 11.15 -20.49 28.47
N PRO A 13 11.75 -20.03 27.36
CA PRO A 13 11.00 -19.37 26.30
C PRO A 13 9.95 -20.29 25.66
N ILE A 14 10.17 -21.61 25.62
CA ILE A 14 9.16 -22.57 25.15
C ILE A 14 7.94 -22.59 26.09
N ALA A 15 8.17 -22.67 27.40
CA ALA A 15 7.09 -22.65 28.39
C ALA A 15 6.33 -21.31 28.40
N GLU A 16 7.06 -20.20 28.29
CA GLU A 16 6.47 -18.86 28.17
C GLU A 16 5.61 -18.75 26.89
N THR A 17 6.11 -19.24 25.76
CA THR A 17 5.36 -19.25 24.49
C THR A 17 4.12 -20.13 24.59
N ALA A 18 4.24 -21.34 25.17
CA ALA A 18 3.11 -22.25 25.34
C ALA A 18 2.01 -21.63 26.21
N LYS A 19 2.39 -20.98 27.32
CA LYS A 19 1.47 -20.26 28.20
C LYS A 19 0.73 -19.13 27.46
N LEU A 20 1.44 -18.32 26.68
CA LEU A 20 0.83 -17.23 25.91
C LEU A 20 -0.16 -17.75 24.86
N ILE A 21 0.15 -18.87 24.22
CA ILE A 21 -0.77 -19.52 23.27
C ILE A 21 -2.04 -19.97 23.99
N GLU A 22 -1.91 -20.61 25.16
CA GLU A 22 -3.05 -21.08 25.93
C GLU A 22 -3.93 -19.93 26.46
N GLU A 23 -3.31 -18.87 26.99
CA GLU A 23 -4.00 -17.65 27.43
C GLU A 23 -4.78 -17.01 26.27
N ASN A 24 -4.17 -16.89 25.08
CA ASN A 24 -4.84 -16.34 23.91
C ASN A 24 -6.03 -17.20 23.44
N ILE A 25 -5.89 -18.53 23.47
CA ILE A 25 -6.98 -19.46 23.15
C ILE A 25 -8.14 -19.28 24.12
N GLN A 26 -7.86 -19.21 25.43
CA GLN A 26 -8.88 -19.01 26.46
C GLN A 26 -9.60 -17.67 26.26
N LEU A 27 -8.85 -16.59 26.05
CA LEU A 27 -9.41 -15.25 25.80
C LEU A 27 -10.32 -15.24 24.57
N ALA A 28 -9.90 -15.86 23.46
CA ALA A 28 -10.70 -15.95 22.25
C ALA A 28 -12.01 -16.73 22.47
N GLN A 29 -11.96 -17.82 23.24
CA GLN A 29 -13.16 -18.59 23.59
C GLN A 29 -14.11 -17.81 24.49
N GLU A 30 -13.58 -17.04 25.45
CA GLU A 30 -14.38 -16.17 26.30
C GLU A 30 -15.06 -15.05 25.50
N TYR A 31 -14.33 -14.37 24.62
CA TYR A 31 -14.91 -13.38 23.71
C TYR A 31 -16.00 -13.99 22.83
N LYS A 32 -15.77 -15.19 22.28
CA LYS A 32 -16.78 -15.90 21.51
C LYS A 32 -18.06 -16.16 22.33
N LYS A 33 -17.92 -16.59 23.59
CA LYS A 33 -19.06 -16.79 24.50
C LYS A 33 -19.79 -15.46 24.79
N LYS A 34 -19.05 -14.38 25.03
CA LYS A 34 -19.61 -13.04 25.26
C LYS A 34 -20.41 -12.55 24.07
N ILE A 35 -19.90 -12.72 22.84
CA ILE A 35 -20.59 -12.36 21.60
C ILE A 35 -21.87 -13.20 21.42
N LEU A 36 -21.86 -14.49 21.76
CA LEU A 36 -23.07 -15.33 21.69
C LEU A 36 -24.17 -14.87 22.66
N ILE A 37 -23.79 -14.30 23.81
CA ILE A 37 -24.72 -13.78 24.82
C ILE A 37 -25.21 -12.37 24.44
N ASN A 38 -24.30 -11.53 23.95
CA ASN A 38 -24.60 -10.18 23.48
C ASN A 38 -23.92 -9.92 22.13
N PRO A 39 -24.64 -10.12 21.01
CA PRO A 39 -24.12 -9.90 19.66
C PRO A 39 -23.65 -8.45 19.40
N GLU A 40 -24.12 -7.47 20.17
CA GLU A 40 -23.70 -6.06 20.05
C GLU A 40 -22.21 -5.88 20.43
N ILE A 41 -21.63 -6.77 21.23
CA ILE A 41 -20.18 -6.76 21.53
C ILE A 41 -19.35 -6.97 20.26
N ALA A 42 -19.87 -7.70 19.26
CA ALA A 42 -19.21 -7.82 17.96
C ALA A 42 -19.39 -6.58 17.07
N SER A 43 -20.33 -5.69 17.41
CA SER A 43 -20.61 -4.44 16.69
C SER A 43 -19.73 -3.27 17.14
N GLU A 44 -19.04 -3.40 18.29
CA GLU A 44 -17.83 -2.63 18.60
C GLU A 44 -16.71 -3.07 17.66
N GLY A 45 -16.88 -2.80 16.36
CA GLY A 45 -15.96 -3.22 15.32
C GLY A 45 -14.54 -2.69 15.55
N ILE A 46 -13.57 -3.31 14.87
CA ILE A 46 -12.22 -2.74 14.75
C ILE A 46 -12.37 -1.29 14.25
N PRO A 47 -11.72 -0.29 14.87
CA PRO A 47 -11.79 1.08 14.40
C PRO A 47 -11.46 1.13 12.91
N GLN A 48 -12.46 1.41 12.08
CA GLN A 48 -12.23 1.68 10.67
C GLN A 48 -11.96 3.17 10.54
N ASN A 49 -10.84 3.51 9.90
CA ASN A 49 -10.66 4.86 9.44
C ASN A 49 -11.59 5.05 8.24
N ASP A 50 -12.62 5.86 8.40
CA ASP A 50 -13.47 6.27 7.28
C ASP A 50 -12.61 7.04 6.26
N ALA A 51 -12.49 6.50 5.06
CA ALA A 51 -11.85 7.16 3.94
C ALA A 51 -12.91 7.61 2.94
N PHE A 52 -12.93 8.91 2.64
CA PHE A 52 -13.82 9.46 1.62
C PHE A 52 -13.07 9.60 0.30
N VAL A 53 -13.59 9.00 -0.76
CA VAL A 53 -13.07 9.21 -2.12
C VAL A 53 -13.62 10.52 -2.66
N VAL A 54 -12.74 11.50 -2.85
CA VAL A 54 -13.09 12.78 -3.47
C VAL A 54 -12.68 12.73 -4.93
N LYS A 55 -13.64 12.88 -5.84
CA LYS A 55 -13.35 13.00 -7.27
C LYS A 55 -12.62 14.31 -7.55
N LEU A 56 -11.45 14.24 -8.18
CA LEU A 56 -10.74 15.44 -8.60
C LEU A 56 -11.47 16.13 -9.76
N LYS A 57 -11.41 17.47 -9.78
CA LYS A 57 -12.00 18.30 -10.85
C LYS A 57 -11.20 18.22 -12.15
N HIS A 58 -9.90 17.97 -12.02
CA HIS A 58 -8.95 17.91 -13.11
C HIS A 58 -8.06 16.67 -12.93
N PRO A 59 -7.65 16.01 -14.02
CA PRO A 59 -6.65 14.96 -13.94
C PRO A 59 -5.34 15.49 -13.37
N ARG A 60 -4.61 14.61 -12.69
CA ARG A 60 -3.21 14.82 -12.31
C ARG A 60 -2.33 13.94 -13.17
N THR A 61 -1.13 14.43 -13.49
CA THR A 61 -0.19 13.66 -14.31
C THR A 61 1.11 13.47 -13.57
N VAL A 62 1.68 12.27 -13.68
CA VAL A 62 2.97 11.92 -13.11
C VAL A 62 3.85 11.31 -14.20
N CYS A 63 5.11 11.74 -14.28
CA CYS A 63 6.09 11.16 -15.19
C CYS A 63 6.88 10.02 -14.54
N VAL A 64 7.61 9.27 -15.35
CA VAL A 64 8.46 8.18 -14.86
C VAL A 64 9.78 8.61 -14.24
N GLY A 65 10.09 9.91 -14.25
CA GLY A 65 11.35 10.40 -13.68
C GLY A 65 11.47 9.92 -12.24
N GLU A 66 12.68 9.56 -11.81
CA GLU A 66 12.93 9.00 -10.46
C GLU A 66 12.53 9.97 -9.33
N ARG A 67 12.37 11.27 -9.67
CA ARG A 67 11.84 12.30 -8.79
C ARG A 67 10.33 12.22 -8.59
N CYS A 68 9.61 11.66 -9.57
CA CYS A 68 8.15 11.68 -9.64
C CYS A 68 7.55 10.32 -9.33
N CYS A 69 8.23 9.23 -9.67
CA CYS A 69 7.78 7.88 -9.36
C CYS A 69 8.93 6.94 -8.97
N ARG A 70 8.58 5.86 -8.27
CA ARG A 70 9.46 4.73 -7.98
C ARG A 70 8.73 3.43 -8.29
N ILE A 71 9.38 2.53 -9.01
CA ILE A 71 8.85 1.18 -9.21
C ILE A 71 9.28 0.31 -8.03
N ILE A 72 8.31 -0.22 -7.30
CA ILE A 72 8.50 -1.19 -6.23
C ILE A 72 8.26 -2.57 -6.81
N ASP A 73 9.33 -3.36 -6.88
CA ASP A 73 9.27 -4.75 -7.29
C ASP A 73 8.96 -5.62 -6.06
N SER A 74 7.77 -6.22 -6.03
CA SER A 74 7.34 -7.16 -4.98
C SER A 74 7.36 -8.61 -5.47
N GLY A 75 8.27 -8.94 -6.40
CA GLY A 75 8.43 -10.28 -6.96
C GLY A 75 7.42 -10.55 -8.08
N ASP A 76 6.18 -10.87 -7.69
CA ASP A 76 5.11 -11.23 -8.66
C ASP A 76 4.39 -10.00 -9.23
N GLU A 77 4.55 -8.83 -8.59
CA GLU A 77 3.90 -7.58 -8.99
C GLU A 77 4.89 -6.42 -8.97
N LYS A 78 4.87 -5.62 -10.04
CA LYS A 78 5.50 -4.29 -10.07
C LYS A 78 4.45 -3.25 -9.71
N LYS A 79 4.68 -2.52 -8.62
CA LYS A 79 3.84 -1.41 -8.18
C LYS A 79 4.55 -0.09 -8.47
N VAL A 80 3.78 0.94 -8.82
CA VAL A 80 4.30 2.30 -8.99
C VAL A 80 3.95 3.10 -7.73
N GLU A 81 4.98 3.58 -7.05
CA GLU A 81 4.86 4.55 -5.96
C GLU A 81 5.00 5.96 -6.56
N TYR A 82 3.97 6.81 -6.40
CA TYR A 82 4.00 8.21 -6.83
C TYR A 82 4.59 9.08 -5.74
N LEU A 83 5.73 9.70 -6.04
CA LEU A 83 6.45 10.57 -5.11
C LEU A 83 6.06 12.04 -5.28
N HIS A 84 5.87 12.47 -6.53
CA HIS A 84 5.57 13.87 -6.85
C HIS A 84 4.65 13.99 -8.06
N ILE A 85 3.66 14.89 -7.95
CA ILE A 85 2.74 15.20 -9.05
C ILE A 85 3.40 16.22 -9.98
N CYS A 86 3.59 15.88 -11.26
CA CYS A 86 4.17 16.82 -12.24
C CYS A 86 3.20 17.95 -12.57
N HIS A 87 1.91 17.64 -12.68
CA HIS A 87 0.88 18.63 -13.00
C HIS A 87 -0.39 18.37 -12.19
N GLY A 88 -0.71 19.29 -11.28
CA GLY A 88 -1.84 19.15 -10.34
C GLY A 88 -3.22 19.50 -10.92
N GLU A 89 -3.26 20.37 -11.93
CA GLU A 89 -4.49 20.80 -12.62
C GLU A 89 -4.31 20.64 -14.13
N CYS A 90 -4.36 19.40 -14.61
CA CYS A 90 -4.22 19.13 -16.02
C CYS A 90 -5.55 19.36 -16.76
N TYR A 91 -5.52 20.10 -17.87
CA TYR A 91 -6.69 20.36 -18.72
C TYR A 91 -6.81 19.34 -19.86
N LEU A 92 -6.06 18.24 -19.79
CA LEU A 92 -6.10 17.21 -20.81
C LEU A 92 -7.46 16.51 -20.80
N SER A 93 -8.19 16.64 -21.91
CA SER A 93 -9.55 16.12 -22.05
C SER A 93 -9.59 14.83 -22.87
N GLY A 94 -10.59 14.00 -22.57
CA GLY A 94 -10.85 12.76 -23.32
C GLY A 94 -9.84 11.66 -23.03
N VAL A 95 -9.29 11.64 -21.82
CA VAL A 95 -8.37 10.60 -21.36
C VAL A 95 -9.03 9.80 -20.24
N VAL A 96 -8.86 8.48 -20.31
CA VAL A 96 -9.42 7.55 -19.34
C VAL A 96 -8.60 7.59 -18.05
N GLN A 97 -9.24 7.29 -16.92
CA GLN A 97 -8.54 7.14 -15.65
C GLN A 97 -7.47 6.06 -15.71
N GLU A 98 -6.32 6.34 -15.08
CA GLU A 98 -5.16 5.45 -15.04
C GLU A 98 -4.59 5.12 -16.43
N THR A 99 -4.80 6.01 -17.41
CA THR A 99 -4.18 5.87 -18.72
C THR A 99 -2.67 5.96 -18.58
N LEU A 100 -2.01 4.93 -19.10
CA LEU A 100 -0.57 4.90 -19.26
C LEU A 100 -0.19 5.37 -20.67
N TYR A 101 0.88 6.16 -20.78
CA TYR A 101 1.48 6.55 -22.06
C TYR A 101 0.54 7.33 -22.99
N ASP A 102 -0.25 8.28 -22.47
CA ASP A 102 -1.05 9.12 -23.36
C ASP A 102 -0.12 9.96 -24.27
N PRO A 103 -0.19 9.79 -25.61
CA PRO A 103 0.69 10.51 -26.54
C PRO A 103 0.59 12.04 -26.41
N LYS A 104 -0.56 12.55 -25.94
CA LYS A 104 -0.75 13.99 -25.73
C LYS A 104 0.11 14.55 -24.60
N LEU A 105 0.76 13.71 -23.80
CA LEU A 105 1.67 14.10 -22.73
C LEU A 105 3.14 14.17 -23.17
N GLU A 106 3.48 13.73 -24.38
CA GLU A 106 4.85 13.75 -24.90
C GLU A 106 5.46 15.17 -24.90
N GLU A 107 4.65 16.15 -25.28
CA GLU A 107 5.03 17.56 -25.32
C GLU A 107 4.66 18.33 -24.05
N CYS A 108 4.22 17.66 -22.99
CA CYS A 108 3.79 18.32 -21.77
C CYS A 108 4.97 19.09 -21.12
N THR A 109 4.83 20.41 -21.00
CA THR A 109 5.87 21.28 -20.42
C THR A 109 6.01 21.13 -18.91
N ALA A 110 5.00 20.58 -18.24
CA ALA A 110 5.07 20.26 -16.81
C ALA A 110 5.93 19.02 -16.51
N MET A 111 6.23 18.22 -17.54
CA MET A 111 7.12 17.07 -17.41
C MET A 111 8.57 17.50 -17.63
N ASN A 112 9.46 16.96 -16.80
CA ASN A 112 10.89 17.23 -16.95
C ASN A 112 11.38 16.72 -18.33
N PRO A 113 12.01 17.57 -19.15
CA PRO A 113 12.51 17.20 -20.46
C PRO A 113 13.54 16.07 -20.47
N GLU A 114 14.31 15.91 -19.38
CA GLU A 114 15.44 14.97 -19.33
C GLU A 114 15.00 13.53 -18.98
N ASP A 115 14.15 13.38 -17.97
CA ASP A 115 13.79 12.07 -17.40
C ASP A 115 12.27 11.78 -17.44
N GLY A 116 11.45 12.81 -17.66
CA GLY A 116 9.99 12.73 -17.60
C GLY A 116 9.29 12.55 -18.94
N LYS A 117 10.00 12.75 -20.06
CA LYS A 117 9.46 12.57 -21.41
C LYS A 117 9.70 11.15 -21.93
N ILE A 118 8.80 10.69 -22.80
CA ILE A 118 8.91 9.38 -23.47
C ILE A 118 10.15 9.40 -24.35
N MET A 119 11.22 8.78 -23.88
CA MET A 119 12.43 8.58 -24.69
C MET A 119 12.57 7.12 -25.14
N GLU A 120 11.84 6.19 -24.50
CA GLU A 120 11.84 4.75 -24.81
C GLU A 120 10.50 4.10 -24.45
N ILE A 121 10.13 3.04 -25.18
CA ILE A 121 8.82 2.34 -25.20
C ILE A 121 8.38 1.74 -23.83
N ASN A 122 9.22 1.77 -22.79
CA ASN A 122 8.98 1.10 -21.51
C ASN A 122 8.85 2.04 -20.28
N LYS A 123 8.49 3.31 -20.48
CA LYS A 123 8.42 4.34 -19.43
C LYS A 123 6.99 4.80 -19.06
N ILE A 124 6.36 4.12 -18.09
CA ILE A 124 4.98 4.27 -17.55
C ILE A 124 4.58 5.72 -17.20
N LEU A 125 3.99 6.47 -18.14
CA LEU A 125 3.38 7.78 -17.84
C LEU A 125 1.95 7.62 -17.38
N GLN A 126 1.66 7.77 -16.08
CA GLN A 126 0.31 7.56 -15.58
C GLN A 126 -0.44 8.89 -15.36
N ILE A 127 -1.67 8.93 -15.88
CA ILE A 127 -2.68 9.92 -15.50
C ILE A 127 -3.43 9.37 -14.30
N VAL A 128 -3.30 10.05 -13.16
CA VAL A 128 -3.98 9.70 -11.91
C VAL A 128 -5.09 10.72 -11.68
N PHE A 129 -6.32 10.24 -11.48
CA PHE A 129 -7.48 11.08 -11.13
C PHE A 129 -7.71 11.14 -9.63
#